data_AF-A0A6A6H300-F1
#
_entry.id   AF-A0A6A6H300-F1
#
_cell.length_a   1.000
_cell.length_b   1.000
_cell.length_c   1.000
_cell.angle_alpha   90.00
_cell.angle_beta   90.00
_cell.angle_gamma   90.00
#
_symmetry.space_group_name_H-M   'P 1'
#
loop_
_entity.id
_entity.type
_entity.pdbx_description
1 polymer ?
#
loop_
_entity_poly.entity_id
_entity_poly.type
_entity_poly.pdbx_seq_one_letter_code
_entity_poly.pdbx_strand_id
1 'polypeptide(L)'
;MSHPQLAKPSLSDILSRLPQSIPISPQKPDAALTPIISSLQLHPTIEALLHLLHSDLPSAHFLCRHMQAPPAVEGMLLHSILHRIEGDWNNSRAWVEDVGSDQENTEDREHITNDVGEKSARCRFEAANERSATVEGEKVGEGQEQKGRGSRLLRYVYESVPLRTSSSDYVGGEPVQMALDLISSVEAFRTRNEGSEEVLKQALLHETRQVLDWCVHEFGEGSWGDVSSAWVRPEEKVRKIGEEMVSGEGGWREF
;
A
#
# COMPACT_ATOMS: atom_id res chain seq x y z
N MET A 1 27.44 -4.02 37.40
CA MET A 1 28.04 -4.24 36.07
C MET A 1 27.00 -3.80 35.06
N SER A 2 27.17 -2.64 34.45
CA SER A 2 26.24 -2.15 33.43
C SER A 2 26.55 -2.90 32.14
N HIS A 3 25.61 -3.73 31.68
CA HIS A 3 25.71 -4.30 30.33
C HIS A 3 25.76 -3.15 29.32
N PRO A 4 26.70 -3.13 28.37
CA PRO A 4 26.62 -2.20 27.27
C PRO A 4 25.33 -2.52 26.49
N GLN A 5 24.35 -1.63 26.59
CA GLN A 5 23.14 -1.70 25.80
C GLN A 5 23.60 -1.53 24.34
N LEU A 6 23.58 -2.62 23.56
CA LEU A 6 23.80 -2.51 22.12
C LEU A 6 22.85 -1.43 21.60
N ALA A 7 23.41 -0.43 20.92
CA ALA A 7 22.60 0.60 20.29
C ALA A 7 21.60 -0.07 19.35
N LYS A 8 20.31 0.25 19.52
CA LYS A 8 19.24 -0.20 18.62
C LYS A 8 19.60 0.27 17.20
N PRO A 9 19.54 -0.59 16.18
CA PRO A 9 19.86 -0.19 14.82
C PRO A 9 18.94 0.94 14.36
N SER A 10 19.47 1.89 13.60
CA SER A 10 18.70 2.94 12.94
C SER A 10 18.02 2.42 11.67
N LEU A 11 17.07 3.20 11.12
CA LEU A 11 16.48 2.92 9.81
C LEU A 11 17.58 2.78 8.73
N SER A 12 18.54 3.71 8.71
CA SER A 12 19.69 3.69 7.80
C SER A 12 20.53 2.41 7.93
N ASP A 13 20.75 1.93 9.16
CA ASP A 13 21.48 0.67 9.39
C ASP A 13 20.76 -0.53 8.76
N ILE A 14 19.42 -0.57 8.86
CA ILE A 14 18.62 -1.65 8.27
C ILE A 14 18.56 -1.54 6.75
N LEU A 15 18.36 -0.35 6.20
CA LEU A 15 18.36 -0.12 4.75
C LEU A 15 19.68 -0.53 4.10
N SER A 16 20.81 -0.40 4.80
CA SER A 16 22.12 -0.86 4.30
C SER A 16 22.24 -2.39 4.15
N ARG A 17 21.35 -3.15 4.82
CA ARG A 17 21.33 -4.61 4.83
C ARG A 17 20.26 -5.21 3.92
N LEU A 18 19.28 -4.41 3.51
CA LEU A 18 18.17 -4.84 2.66
C LEU A 18 18.50 -4.65 1.17
N PRO A 19 17.80 -5.38 0.28
CA PRO A 19 17.81 -5.07 -1.15
C PRO A 19 17.42 -3.60 -1.40
N GLN A 20 17.99 -3.00 -2.44
CA GLN A 20 17.68 -1.61 -2.76
C GLN A 20 16.30 -1.42 -3.41
N SER A 21 15.72 -2.49 -3.97
CA SER A 21 14.43 -2.48 -4.65
C SER A 21 13.55 -3.62 -4.16
N ILE A 22 12.24 -3.37 -4.15
CA ILE A 22 11.23 -4.41 -3.94
C ILE A 22 11.41 -5.52 -5.00
N PRO A 23 11.31 -6.80 -4.60
CA PRO A 23 11.53 -7.91 -5.51
C PRO A 23 10.42 -8.04 -6.56
N ILE A 24 10.76 -8.60 -7.72
CA ILE A 24 9.81 -8.85 -8.83
C ILE A 24 8.83 -9.99 -8.47
N SER A 25 9.27 -10.94 -7.65
CA SER A 25 8.55 -12.15 -7.24
C SER A 25 8.90 -12.51 -5.79
N PRO A 26 8.15 -13.41 -5.12
CA PRO A 26 8.42 -13.75 -3.74
C PRO A 26 9.80 -14.40 -3.59
N GLN A 27 10.54 -13.97 -2.58
CA GLN A 27 11.84 -14.54 -2.21
C GLN A 27 11.80 -15.07 -0.77
N LYS A 28 12.78 -15.88 -0.39
CA LYS A 28 12.88 -16.38 0.97
C LYS A 28 13.47 -15.29 1.88
N PRO A 29 12.75 -14.83 2.92
CA PRO A 29 13.28 -13.85 3.87
C PRO A 29 14.35 -14.48 4.79
N ASP A 30 15.25 -13.65 5.31
CA ASP A 30 16.13 -14.01 6.43
C ASP A 30 15.36 -13.86 7.75
N ALA A 31 15.04 -15.00 8.37
CA ALA A 31 14.29 -15.04 9.62
C ALA A 31 14.94 -14.23 10.76
N ALA A 32 16.25 -13.95 10.71
CA ALA A 32 16.94 -13.14 11.70
C ALA A 32 16.61 -11.63 11.58
N LEU A 33 16.24 -11.15 10.40
CA LEU A 33 15.98 -9.72 10.16
C LEU A 33 14.56 -9.31 10.55
N THR A 34 13.56 -10.19 10.43
CA THR A 34 12.16 -9.90 10.80
C THR A 34 12.02 -9.32 12.21
N PRO A 35 12.53 -9.95 13.30
CA PRO A 35 12.42 -9.37 14.64
C PRO A 35 13.20 -8.08 14.81
N ILE A 36 14.26 -7.86 14.02
CA ILE A 36 15.04 -6.61 14.05
C ILE A 36 14.22 -5.48 13.45
N ILE A 37 13.59 -5.70 12.29
CA ILE A 37 12.71 -4.73 11.62
C ILE A 37 11.59 -4.30 12.58
N SER A 38 10.85 -5.24 13.15
CA SER A 38 9.75 -4.90 14.08
C SER A 38 10.24 -4.26 15.38
N SER A 39 11.47 -4.57 15.83
CA SER A 39 12.04 -3.91 17.01
C SER A 39 12.29 -2.41 16.80
N LEU A 40 12.37 -1.94 15.54
CA LEU A 40 12.53 -0.52 15.21
C LEU A 40 11.36 0.33 15.70
N GLN A 41 10.15 -0.25 15.82
CA GLN A 41 8.93 0.47 16.20
C GLN A 41 8.71 1.69 15.30
N LEU A 42 8.82 1.52 13.99
CA LEU A 42 8.58 2.60 13.03
C LEU A 42 7.08 2.80 12.82
N HIS A 43 6.72 3.82 12.04
CA HIS A 43 5.36 3.91 11.51
C HIS A 43 4.99 2.62 10.76
N PRO A 44 3.77 2.04 10.94
CA PRO A 44 3.39 0.77 10.34
C PRO A 44 3.57 0.69 8.82
N THR A 45 3.40 1.82 8.11
CA THR A 45 3.68 1.90 6.67
C THR A 45 5.16 1.70 6.35
N ILE A 46 6.06 2.33 7.10
CA ILE A 46 7.51 2.18 6.90
C ILE A 46 7.92 0.75 7.25
N GLU A 47 7.40 0.20 8.35
CA GLU A 47 7.66 -1.19 8.74
C GLU A 47 7.18 -2.17 7.67
N ALA A 48 5.98 -1.99 7.12
CA ALA A 48 5.45 -2.81 6.04
C ALA A 48 6.35 -2.75 4.78
N LEU A 49 6.82 -1.55 4.41
CA LEU A 49 7.75 -1.39 3.29
C LEU A 49 9.08 -2.11 3.53
N LEU A 50 9.63 -2.07 4.74
CA LEU A 50 10.84 -2.82 5.08
C LEU A 50 10.60 -4.33 4.98
N HIS A 51 9.43 -4.83 5.41
CA HIS A 51 9.07 -6.23 5.22
C HIS A 51 8.92 -6.62 3.73
N LEU A 52 8.37 -5.74 2.88
CA LEU A 52 8.31 -5.98 1.42
C LEU A 52 9.71 -6.06 0.80
N LEU A 53 10.62 -5.14 1.17
CA LEU A 53 12.03 -5.18 0.76
C LEU A 53 12.72 -6.46 1.21
N HIS A 54 12.39 -6.92 2.43
CA HIS A 54 12.90 -8.15 3.01
C HIS A 54 12.24 -9.43 2.46
N SER A 55 11.21 -9.32 1.60
CA SER A 55 10.38 -10.44 1.15
C SER A 55 9.64 -11.19 2.28
N ASP A 56 9.44 -10.54 3.42
CA ASP A 56 8.64 -11.05 4.54
C ASP A 56 7.17 -10.69 4.34
N LEU A 57 6.56 -11.32 3.32
CA LEU A 57 5.18 -11.05 2.92
C LEU A 57 4.15 -11.26 4.03
N PRO A 58 4.25 -12.28 4.92
CA PRO A 58 3.31 -12.43 6.03
C PRO A 58 3.27 -11.22 6.97
N SER A 59 4.43 -10.68 7.34
CA SER A 59 4.53 -9.49 8.20
C SER A 59 4.02 -8.24 7.49
N ALA A 60 4.37 -8.06 6.21
CA ALA A 60 3.84 -6.97 5.39
C ALA A 60 2.31 -7.05 5.27
N HIS A 61 1.78 -8.24 4.99
CA HIS A 61 0.34 -8.47 4.84
C HIS A 61 -0.40 -8.18 6.15
N PHE A 62 0.15 -8.59 7.29
CA PHE A 62 -0.41 -8.28 8.61
C PHE A 62 -0.54 -6.77 8.81
N LEU A 63 0.49 -5.98 8.51
CA LEU A 63 0.45 -4.53 8.67
C LEU A 63 -0.50 -3.86 7.67
N CYS A 64 -0.41 -4.21 6.38
CA CYS A 64 -1.28 -3.65 5.33
C CYS A 64 -2.77 -3.93 5.62
N ARG A 65 -3.10 -5.03 6.30
CA ARG A 65 -4.49 -5.31 6.72
C ARG A 65 -5.06 -4.30 7.71
N HIS A 66 -4.23 -3.54 8.42
CA HIS A 66 -4.66 -2.50 9.35
C HIS A 66 -4.67 -1.10 8.72
N MET A 67 -4.31 -1.00 7.43
CA MET A 67 -4.20 0.24 6.65
C MET A 67 -4.92 0.10 5.29
N GLN A 68 -6.15 -0.43 5.32
CA GLN A 68 -6.92 -0.83 4.13
C GLN A 68 -7.87 0.25 3.58
N ALA A 69 -7.88 1.45 4.15
CA ALA A 69 -8.81 2.50 3.76
C ALA A 69 -8.24 3.89 4.06
N PRO A 70 -8.77 4.95 3.44
CA PRO A 70 -8.44 6.32 3.82
C PRO A 70 -8.63 6.55 5.32
N PRO A 71 -7.76 7.35 5.96
CA PRO A 71 -6.70 8.16 5.34
C PRO A 71 -5.38 7.42 5.05
N ALA A 72 -5.29 6.10 5.27
CA ALA A 72 -4.05 5.31 5.19
C ALA A 72 -3.67 4.89 3.75
N VAL A 73 -3.63 5.86 2.83
CA VAL A 73 -3.42 5.64 1.39
C VAL A 73 -2.06 5.02 1.06
N GLU A 74 -1.03 5.29 1.87
CA GLU A 74 0.28 4.68 1.72
C GLU A 74 0.20 3.17 1.98
N GLY A 75 -0.57 2.75 2.99
CA GLY A 75 -0.82 1.35 3.28
C GLY A 75 -1.61 0.65 2.16
N MET A 76 -2.56 1.35 1.55
CA MET A 76 -3.29 0.86 0.38
C MET A 76 -2.36 0.66 -0.83
N LEU A 77 -1.45 1.62 -1.10
CA LEU A 77 -0.46 1.48 -2.17
C LEU A 77 0.51 0.31 -1.89
N LEU A 78 0.97 0.15 -0.65
CA LEU A 78 1.80 -1.00 -0.26
C LEU A 78 1.05 -2.33 -0.42
N HIS A 79 -0.28 -2.35 -0.23
CA HIS A 79 -1.11 -3.53 -0.48
C HIS A 79 -1.14 -3.91 -1.97
N SER A 80 -1.22 -2.91 -2.86
CA SER A 80 -1.07 -3.15 -4.29
C SER A 80 0.29 -3.77 -4.63
N ILE A 81 1.36 -3.19 -4.08
CA ILE A 81 2.73 -3.66 -4.31
C ILE A 81 2.90 -5.08 -3.78
N LEU A 82 2.36 -5.39 -2.60
CA LEU A 82 2.37 -6.73 -2.01
C LEU A 82 1.75 -7.76 -2.96
N HIS A 83 0.53 -7.51 -3.45
CA HIS A 83 -0.13 -8.44 -4.37
C HIS A 83 0.57 -8.54 -5.73
N ARG A 84 1.25 -7.49 -6.18
CA ARG A 84 2.12 -7.55 -7.37
C ARG A 84 3.28 -8.53 -7.16
N ILE A 85 3.90 -8.54 -5.97
CA ILE A 85 4.97 -9.49 -5.65
C ILE A 85 4.39 -10.91 -5.62
N GLU A 86 3.23 -11.14 -5.01
CA GLU A 86 2.58 -12.46 -4.99
C GLU A 86 2.22 -12.95 -6.40
N GLY A 87 1.88 -12.03 -7.31
CA GLY A 87 1.38 -12.33 -8.64
C GLY A 87 -0.15 -12.35 -8.72
N ASP A 88 -0.81 -11.77 -7.72
CA ASP A 88 -2.24 -11.47 -7.76
C ASP A 88 -2.46 -10.11 -8.43
N TRP A 89 -2.41 -10.14 -9.77
CA TRP A 89 -2.46 -8.94 -10.60
C TRP A 89 -3.77 -8.17 -10.45
N ASN A 90 -4.89 -8.90 -10.31
CA ASN A 90 -6.21 -8.28 -10.21
C ASN A 90 -6.37 -7.51 -8.92
N ASN A 91 -5.99 -8.09 -7.77
CA ASN A 91 -6.02 -7.35 -6.51
C ASN A 91 -4.99 -6.22 -6.52
N SER A 92 -3.81 -6.43 -7.11
CA SER A 92 -2.81 -5.37 -7.25
C SER A 92 -3.37 -4.13 -7.96
N ARG A 93 -4.07 -4.32 -9.09
CA ARG A 93 -4.69 -3.21 -9.85
C ARG A 93 -5.81 -2.52 -9.07
N ALA A 94 -6.71 -3.30 -8.47
CA ALA A 94 -7.83 -2.76 -7.71
C ALA A 94 -7.36 -1.82 -6.57
N TRP A 95 -6.30 -2.20 -5.85
CA TRP A 95 -5.74 -1.36 -4.79
C TRP A 95 -5.16 -0.03 -5.32
N VAL A 96 -4.47 -0.03 -6.47
CA VAL A 96 -3.97 1.23 -7.08
C VAL A 96 -5.13 2.14 -7.48
N GLU A 97 -6.15 1.58 -8.10
CA GLU A 97 -7.34 2.31 -8.51
C GLU A 97 -8.03 2.95 -7.29
N ASP A 98 -8.16 2.19 -6.19
CA ASP A 98 -8.70 2.70 -4.94
C ASP A 98 -7.87 3.89 -4.41
N VAL A 99 -6.53 3.82 -4.43
CA VAL A 99 -5.65 4.95 -4.05
C VAL A 99 -5.87 6.17 -4.95
N GLY A 100 -6.06 5.97 -6.25
CA GLY A 100 -6.33 7.05 -7.19
C GLY A 100 -7.72 7.69 -7.02
N SER A 101 -8.70 6.87 -6.60
CA SER A 101 -10.11 7.22 -6.45
C SER A 101 -10.46 7.98 -5.17
N ASP A 102 -9.48 8.33 -4.34
CA ASP A 102 -9.63 9.32 -3.26
C ASP A 102 -10.09 10.72 -3.75
N GLN A 103 -10.27 10.88 -5.06
CA GLN A 103 -11.00 11.95 -5.71
C GLN A 103 -12.47 11.53 -5.92
N GLU A 104 -13.37 12.22 -5.22
CA GLU A 104 -14.79 12.41 -5.55
C GLU A 104 -15.83 11.36 -5.09
N ASN A 105 -16.86 11.91 -4.42
CA ASN A 105 -18.22 11.42 -4.24
C ASN A 105 -18.42 10.06 -3.55
N THR A 106 -18.51 10.13 -2.23
CA THR A 106 -19.29 9.18 -1.41
C THR A 106 -20.81 9.27 -1.64
N GLU A 107 -21.30 10.19 -2.49
CA GLU A 107 -22.74 10.50 -2.61
C GLU A 107 -23.44 9.99 -3.90
N ASP A 108 -22.72 9.53 -4.93
CA ASP A 108 -23.34 9.16 -6.23
C ASP A 108 -23.29 7.66 -6.60
N ARG A 109 -22.91 6.76 -5.68
CA ARG A 109 -22.72 5.32 -6.02
C ARG A 109 -24.00 4.47 -5.98
N GLU A 110 -25.21 5.06 -5.97
CA GLU A 110 -26.47 4.31 -5.90
C GLU A 110 -27.08 3.87 -7.26
N HIS A 111 -26.56 4.28 -8.42
CA HIS A 111 -27.31 4.13 -9.67
C HIS A 111 -26.56 3.50 -10.86
N ILE A 112 -25.82 2.40 -10.66
CA ILE A 112 -25.54 1.46 -11.76
C ILE A 112 -25.50 0.02 -11.23
N THR A 113 -26.67 -0.61 -11.12
CA THR A 113 -26.79 -2.07 -11.24
C THR A 113 -27.89 -2.34 -12.24
N ASN A 114 -27.55 -2.95 -13.38
CA ASN A 114 -28.39 -3.83 -14.19
C ASN A 114 -27.54 -4.33 -15.37
N ASP A 115 -27.40 -5.66 -15.47
CA ASP A 115 -26.82 -6.44 -16.59
C ASP A 115 -25.32 -6.19 -16.89
N VAL A 116 -24.37 -7.13 -16.86
CA VAL A 116 -24.33 -8.58 -17.10
C VAL A 116 -23.22 -9.17 -16.22
N GLY A 117 -23.34 -10.45 -15.83
CA GLY A 117 -22.51 -11.10 -14.82
C GLY A 117 -21.00 -11.07 -15.02
N GLU A 118 -20.30 -10.42 -14.09
CA GLU A 118 -18.92 -10.68 -13.69
C GLU A 118 -18.79 -10.32 -12.20
N LYS A 119 -18.77 -11.35 -11.35
CA LYS A 119 -18.58 -11.18 -9.90
C LYS A 119 -17.07 -11.09 -9.63
N SER A 120 -16.52 -9.88 -9.64
CA SER A 120 -15.22 -9.61 -9.03
C SER A 120 -15.22 -8.26 -8.30
N ALA A 121 -14.93 -8.35 -7.00
CA ALA A 121 -14.40 -7.31 -6.11
C ALA A 121 -15.17 -5.99 -5.87
N ARG A 122 -16.41 -5.81 -6.30
CA ARG A 122 -17.15 -4.56 -6.07
C ARG A 122 -18.03 -4.60 -4.81
N CYS A 123 -17.46 -4.29 -3.63
CA CYS A 123 -18.24 -3.89 -2.45
C CYS A 123 -17.37 -3.31 -1.32
N ARG A 124 -17.53 -2.00 -1.01
CA ARG A 124 -17.75 -1.43 0.34
C ARG A 124 -17.51 0.08 0.38
N PHE A 125 -18.60 0.86 0.27
CA PHE A 125 -18.67 2.23 0.82
C PHE A 125 -19.98 2.54 1.57
N GLU A 126 -20.85 1.54 1.78
CA GLU A 126 -22.14 1.72 2.45
C GLU A 126 -22.15 1.04 3.81
N ALA A 127 -21.67 1.74 4.85
CA ALA A 127 -22.03 1.44 6.24
C ALA A 127 -21.75 2.57 7.25
N ALA A 128 -21.22 3.73 6.85
CA ALA A 128 -20.72 4.72 7.82
C ALA A 128 -21.61 5.95 8.06
N ASN A 129 -22.72 6.15 7.33
CA ASN A 129 -23.46 7.41 7.42
C ASN A 129 -24.95 7.26 7.73
N GLU A 130 -25.28 6.65 8.87
CA GLU A 130 -26.56 6.90 9.53
C GLU A 130 -26.36 6.98 11.05
N ARG A 131 -26.06 8.19 11.52
CA ARG A 131 -26.58 8.84 12.75
C ARG A 131 -25.55 9.82 13.30
N SER A 132 -25.72 11.10 12.97
CA SER A 132 -25.54 12.15 13.98
C SER A 132 -26.23 13.42 13.52
N ALA A 133 -27.56 13.44 13.66
CA ALA A 133 -28.27 14.70 13.76
C ALA A 133 -27.97 15.29 15.15
N THR A 134 -27.58 16.57 15.15
CA THR A 134 -27.50 17.49 16.29
C THR A 134 -26.40 17.25 17.33
N VAL A 135 -25.31 18.03 17.26
CA VAL A 135 -24.84 18.95 18.32
C VAL A 135 -23.92 19.99 17.64
N GLU A 136 -24.30 21.27 17.73
CA GLU A 136 -23.45 22.40 17.35
C GLU A 136 -22.20 22.45 18.24
N GLY A 137 -21.03 22.41 17.61
CA GLY A 137 -19.74 22.50 18.28
C GLY A 137 -18.65 22.75 17.25
N GLU A 138 -18.34 24.02 17.03
CA GLU A 138 -17.28 24.53 16.17
C GLU A 138 -15.93 23.83 16.48
N LYS A 139 -15.46 22.98 15.55
CA LYS A 139 -14.05 22.59 15.46
C LYS A 139 -13.58 22.80 14.02
N VAL A 140 -12.70 23.78 13.90
CA VAL A 140 -11.99 24.17 12.69
C VAL A 140 -10.85 23.16 12.44
N GLY A 141 -10.80 22.56 11.24
CA GLY A 141 -9.53 22.49 10.51
C GLY A 141 -8.78 21.16 10.25
N GLU A 142 -9.38 19.97 10.29
CA GLU A 142 -8.65 18.71 9.92
C GLU A 142 -9.17 17.99 8.66
N GLY A 143 -10.36 18.36 8.14
CA GLY A 143 -11.02 17.63 7.05
C GLY A 143 -10.56 17.94 5.62
N GLN A 144 -9.74 18.97 5.40
CA GLN A 144 -9.35 19.40 4.03
C GLN A 144 -8.04 18.77 3.54
N GLU A 145 -7.16 18.32 4.43
CA GLU A 145 -5.82 17.83 4.06
C GLU A 145 -5.83 16.40 3.50
N GLN A 146 -6.84 15.60 3.86
CA GLN A 146 -6.98 14.20 3.42
C GLN A 146 -7.51 14.07 1.98
N LYS A 147 -8.29 15.04 1.49
CA LYS A 147 -8.88 14.97 0.14
C LYS A 147 -7.76 14.98 -0.92
N GLY A 148 -7.77 13.96 -1.78
CA GLY A 148 -6.77 13.80 -2.84
C GLY A 148 -5.36 13.43 -2.37
N ARG A 149 -5.19 12.98 -1.11
CA ARG A 149 -3.89 12.50 -0.60
C ARG A 149 -3.37 11.34 -1.45
N GLY A 150 -4.22 10.36 -1.78
CA GLY A 150 -3.86 9.24 -2.66
C GLY A 150 -3.35 9.68 -4.03
N SER A 151 -4.01 10.64 -4.68
CA SER A 151 -3.54 11.16 -5.97
C SER A 151 -2.21 11.90 -5.88
N ARG A 152 -1.96 12.66 -4.79
CA ARG A 152 -0.66 13.31 -4.56
C ARG A 152 0.44 12.28 -4.35
N LEU A 153 0.15 11.22 -3.60
CA LEU A 153 1.07 10.08 -3.40
C LEU A 153 1.40 9.41 -4.74
N LEU A 154 0.40 9.02 -5.54
CA LEU A 154 0.65 8.37 -6.83
C LEU A 154 1.43 9.28 -7.78
N ARG A 155 1.10 10.57 -7.80
CA ARG A 155 1.87 11.56 -8.56
C ARG A 155 3.33 11.60 -8.12
N TYR A 156 3.58 11.67 -6.81
CA TYR A 156 4.94 11.70 -6.26
C TYR A 156 5.76 10.45 -6.60
N VAL A 157 5.10 9.29 -6.61
CA VAL A 157 5.76 7.99 -6.83
C VAL A 157 6.02 7.72 -8.31
N TYR A 158 5.07 8.06 -9.19
CA TYR A 158 5.09 7.60 -10.58
C TYR A 158 5.34 8.71 -11.61
N GLU A 159 4.98 9.97 -11.35
CA GLU A 159 5.17 11.06 -12.33
C GLU A 159 6.66 11.39 -12.54
N SER A 160 7.52 11.08 -11.56
CA SER A 160 8.96 11.27 -11.61
C SER A 160 9.72 10.19 -12.39
N VAL A 161 9.05 9.21 -13.02
CA VAL A 161 9.73 8.11 -13.73
C VAL A 161 9.84 8.36 -15.24
N PRO A 162 11.06 8.47 -15.81
CA PRO A 162 11.24 8.39 -17.25
C PRO A 162 11.26 6.92 -17.70
N LEU A 163 10.11 6.23 -17.72
CA LEU A 163 10.02 4.88 -18.30
C LEU A 163 10.04 4.96 -19.82
N ARG A 164 11.23 5.05 -20.40
CA ARG A 164 11.43 4.85 -21.85
C ARG A 164 11.24 3.37 -22.20
N THR A 165 10.03 3.00 -22.61
CA THR A 165 9.83 1.90 -23.57
C THR A 165 9.65 2.54 -24.96
N SER A 166 10.23 1.92 -25.98
CA SER A 166 10.52 2.59 -27.25
C SER A 166 9.28 2.93 -28.11
N SER A 167 9.33 4.14 -28.68
CA SER A 167 8.70 4.67 -29.89
C SER A 167 7.24 5.14 -29.85
N SER A 168 7.12 6.45 -30.13
CA SER A 168 5.95 7.27 -30.47
C SER A 168 5.06 7.75 -29.32
N ASP A 169 5.12 9.06 -29.09
CA ASP A 169 4.09 9.91 -28.46
C ASP A 169 3.86 9.73 -26.95
N TYR A 170 4.82 10.18 -26.14
CA TYR A 170 4.60 10.44 -24.72
C TYR A 170 3.71 11.68 -24.55
N VAL A 171 2.40 11.47 -24.43
CA VAL A 171 1.50 12.39 -23.71
C VAL A 171 1.58 11.95 -22.24
N GLY A 172 1.85 12.88 -21.32
CA GLY A 172 1.91 12.54 -19.88
C GLY A 172 0.69 11.73 -19.45
N GLY A 173 0.93 10.51 -18.97
CA GLY A 173 -0.13 9.64 -18.47
C GLY A 173 -0.57 10.04 -17.06
N GLU A 174 -1.82 9.76 -16.71
CA GLU A 174 -2.28 9.92 -15.33
C GLU A 174 -1.47 9.00 -14.40
N PRO A 175 -1.09 9.44 -13.16
CA PRO A 175 -0.24 8.65 -12.27
C PRO A 175 -0.77 7.24 -11.95
N VAL A 176 -2.10 7.09 -11.90
CA VAL A 176 -2.77 5.77 -11.76
C VAL A 176 -2.40 4.85 -12.93
N GLN A 177 -2.43 5.36 -14.17
CA GLN A 177 -2.11 4.57 -15.36
C GLN A 177 -0.65 4.14 -15.34
N MET A 178 0.28 5.00 -14.91
CA MET A 178 1.69 4.65 -14.79
C MET A 178 1.94 3.51 -13.81
N ALA A 179 1.22 3.50 -12.68
CA ALA A 179 1.27 2.39 -11.72
C ALA A 179 0.69 1.10 -12.31
N LEU A 180 -0.44 1.19 -13.03
CA LEU A 180 -1.04 0.06 -13.74
C LEU A 180 -0.13 -0.50 -14.84
N ASP A 181 0.60 0.35 -15.55
CA ASP A 181 1.56 -0.04 -16.59
C ASP A 181 2.76 -0.76 -15.98
N LEU A 182 3.23 -0.34 -14.80
CA LEU A 182 4.27 -1.06 -14.06
C LEU A 182 3.79 -2.45 -13.64
N ILE A 183 2.56 -2.58 -13.13
CA ILE A 183 1.95 -3.89 -12.82
C ILE A 183 1.92 -4.76 -14.08
N SER A 184 1.43 -4.23 -15.20
CA SER A 184 1.38 -4.95 -16.48
C SER A 184 2.75 -5.38 -16.98
N SER A 185 3.77 -4.54 -16.78
CA SER A 185 5.14 -4.85 -17.20
C SER A 185 5.75 -5.97 -16.37
N VAL A 186 5.51 -5.97 -15.05
CA VAL A 186 5.94 -7.05 -14.14
C VAL A 186 5.18 -8.35 -14.44
N GLU A 187 3.87 -8.28 -14.69
CA GLU A 187 3.05 -9.42 -15.11
C GLU A 187 3.55 -10.03 -16.42
N ALA A 188 3.77 -9.20 -17.45
CA ALA A 188 4.29 -9.63 -18.75
C ALA A 188 5.65 -10.33 -18.62
N PHE A 189 6.54 -9.77 -17.81
CA PHE A 189 7.84 -10.37 -17.53
C PHE A 189 7.71 -11.71 -16.80
N ARG A 190 6.88 -11.80 -15.76
CA ARG A 190 6.73 -13.04 -14.96
C ARG A 190 5.99 -14.15 -15.69
N THR A 191 5.03 -13.82 -16.55
CA THR A 191 4.17 -14.81 -17.22
C THR A 191 4.64 -15.18 -18.63
N ARG A 192 5.23 -14.23 -19.36
CA ARG A 192 5.62 -14.39 -20.76
C ARG A 192 7.11 -14.13 -21.02
N ASN A 193 7.88 -13.75 -20.01
CA ASN A 193 9.30 -13.36 -20.15
C ASN A 193 9.50 -12.22 -21.15
N GLU A 194 8.54 -11.28 -21.18
CA GLU A 194 8.56 -10.10 -22.05
C GLU A 194 9.16 -8.90 -21.32
N GLY A 195 9.95 -8.08 -22.03
CA GLY A 195 10.59 -6.88 -21.50
C GLY A 195 12.03 -7.09 -21.03
N SER A 196 12.65 -6.02 -20.50
CA SER A 196 14.01 -6.05 -19.92
C SER A 196 13.92 -6.09 -18.40
N GLU A 197 14.55 -7.11 -17.81
CA GLU A 197 14.66 -7.25 -16.36
C GLU A 197 15.37 -6.03 -15.74
N GLU A 198 16.38 -5.49 -16.42
CA GLU A 198 17.12 -4.31 -15.97
C GLU A 198 16.23 -3.07 -15.91
N VAL A 199 15.41 -2.83 -16.95
CA VAL A 199 14.47 -1.71 -16.98
C VAL A 199 13.44 -1.85 -15.86
N LEU A 200 12.92 -3.05 -15.64
CA LEU A 200 11.98 -3.33 -14.54
C LEU A 200 12.62 -3.11 -13.17
N LYS A 201 13.85 -3.59 -12.95
CA LYS A 201 14.59 -3.36 -11.71
C LYS A 201 14.80 -1.88 -11.44
N GLN A 202 15.09 -1.07 -12.46
CA GLN A 202 15.20 0.39 -12.30
C GLN A 202 13.85 1.03 -11.95
N ALA A 203 12.75 0.59 -12.57
CA ALA A 203 11.42 1.06 -12.26
C ALA A 203 11.02 0.75 -10.80
N LEU A 204 11.24 -0.50 -10.36
CA LEU A 204 10.96 -0.95 -9.00
C LEU A 204 11.86 -0.26 -7.97
N LEU A 205 13.13 -0.03 -8.30
CA LEU A 205 14.05 0.75 -7.47
C LEU A 205 13.56 2.18 -7.28
N HIS A 206 13.10 2.82 -8.36
CA HIS A 206 12.53 4.16 -8.28
C HIS A 206 11.27 4.18 -7.41
N GLU A 207 10.29 3.32 -7.68
CA GLU A 207 9.06 3.21 -6.90
C GLU A 207 9.36 3.00 -5.41
N THR A 208 10.26 2.06 -5.09
CA THR A 208 10.71 1.79 -3.72
C THR A 208 11.24 3.05 -3.04
N ARG A 209 12.13 3.78 -3.72
CA ARG A 209 12.76 4.99 -3.17
C ARG A 209 11.74 6.09 -2.96
N GLN A 210 10.85 6.34 -3.93
CA GLN A 210 9.85 7.38 -3.82
C GLN A 210 8.83 7.08 -2.71
N VAL A 211 8.39 5.83 -2.58
CA VAL A 211 7.47 5.43 -1.50
C VAL A 211 8.15 5.56 -0.14
N LEU A 212 9.41 5.11 0.00
CA LEU A 212 10.15 5.26 1.24
C LEU A 212 10.34 6.73 1.62
N ASP A 213 10.79 7.55 0.66
CA ASP A 213 11.05 8.97 0.86
C ASP A 213 9.77 9.73 1.24
N TRP A 214 8.65 9.44 0.56
CA TRP A 214 7.34 9.95 0.97
C TRP A 214 6.99 9.56 2.40
N CYS A 215 7.10 8.28 2.76
CA CYS A 215 6.75 7.81 4.10
C CYS A 215 7.65 8.41 5.19
N VAL A 216 8.94 8.57 4.91
CA VAL A 216 9.89 9.22 5.83
C VAL A 216 9.57 10.71 5.99
N HIS A 217 9.21 11.41 4.92
CA HIS A 217 8.79 12.80 4.98
C HIS A 217 7.49 12.97 5.79
N GLU A 218 6.50 12.09 5.57
CA GLU A 218 5.19 12.16 6.21
C GLU A 218 5.19 11.73 7.68
N PHE A 219 5.92 10.67 8.03
CA PHE A 219 5.83 10.02 9.35
C PHE A 219 7.10 10.15 10.20
N GLY A 220 8.21 10.59 9.59
CA GLY A 220 9.52 10.63 10.21
C GLY A 220 10.18 9.25 10.34
N GLU A 221 11.45 9.26 10.75
CA GLU A 221 12.27 8.05 10.97
C GLU A 221 12.31 7.62 12.45
N GLY A 222 11.59 8.34 13.31
CA GLY A 222 11.60 8.14 14.75
C GLY A 222 10.82 6.90 15.19
N SER A 223 11.09 6.46 16.42
CA SER A 223 10.32 5.40 17.07
C SER A 223 8.91 5.88 17.38
N TRP A 224 7.89 5.21 16.84
CA TRP A 224 6.48 5.39 17.13
C TRP A 224 6.08 4.49 18.30
N GLY A 225 5.97 5.08 19.50
CA GLY A 225 5.55 4.36 20.71
C GLY A 225 4.05 4.09 20.81
N ASP A 226 3.23 4.88 20.12
CA ASP A 226 1.77 4.72 20.00
C ASP A 226 1.39 4.75 18.52
N VAL A 227 1.02 3.59 17.97
CA VAL A 227 0.63 3.42 16.55
C VAL A 227 -0.88 3.47 16.34
N SER A 228 -1.66 3.76 17.40
CA SER A 228 -3.12 3.70 17.33
C SER A 228 -3.75 4.72 16.37
N SER A 229 -3.04 5.80 16.05
CA SER A 229 -3.44 6.79 15.04
C SER A 229 -3.13 6.38 13.60
N ALA A 230 -2.20 5.45 13.39
CA ALA A 230 -1.85 4.89 12.09
C ALA A 230 -2.81 3.77 11.67
N TRP A 231 -3.48 3.15 12.64
CA TRP A 231 -4.41 2.05 12.40
C TRP A 231 -5.80 2.59 12.11
N VAL A 232 -6.35 2.21 10.95
CA VAL A 232 -7.78 2.41 10.70
C VAL A 232 -8.50 1.42 11.59
N ARG A 233 -9.16 1.90 12.67
CA ARG A 233 -9.95 1.02 13.53
C ARG A 233 -11.07 0.38 12.71
N PRO A 234 -11.07 -0.94 12.50
CA PRO A 234 -12.18 -1.58 11.84
C PRO A 234 -13.39 -1.51 12.79
N GLU A 235 -14.53 -1.03 12.30
CA GLU A 235 -15.79 -1.18 13.03
C GLU A 235 -16.03 -2.67 13.35
N GLU A 236 -16.79 -2.98 14.40
CA GLU A 236 -17.07 -4.35 14.89
C GLU A 236 -17.42 -5.33 13.76
N LYS A 237 -18.13 -4.85 12.72
CA LYS A 237 -18.49 -5.61 11.52
C LYS A 237 -17.29 -5.90 10.61
N VAL A 238 -16.38 -4.95 10.41
CA VAL A 238 -15.15 -5.13 9.62
C VAL A 238 -14.16 -6.04 10.37
N ARG A 239 -14.10 -5.94 11.72
CA ARG A 239 -13.33 -6.87 12.56
C ARG A 239 -13.82 -8.30 12.39
N LYS A 240 -15.13 -8.51 12.43
CA LYS A 240 -15.75 -9.84 12.28
C LYS A 240 -15.52 -10.42 10.87
N ILE A 241 -15.64 -9.59 9.83
CA ILE A 241 -15.30 -9.99 8.46
C ILE A 241 -13.80 -10.31 8.33
N GLY A 242 -12.93 -9.54 8.98
CA GLY A 242 -11.49 -9.81 9.03
C GLY A 242 -11.15 -11.12 9.75
N GLU A 243 -11.84 -11.43 10.85
CA GLU A 243 -11.70 -12.70 11.58
C GLU A 243 -12.21 -13.90 10.74
N GLU A 244 -13.31 -13.74 10.02
CA GLU A 244 -13.86 -14.76 9.10
C GLU A 244 -12.96 -14.98 7.86
N MET A 245 -12.22 -13.95 7.42
CA MET A 245 -11.18 -14.07 6.38
C MET A 245 -9.93 -14.81 6.87
N VAL A 246 -9.64 -14.79 8.17
CA VAL A 246 -8.51 -15.53 8.78
C VAL A 246 -8.87 -17.01 9.01
N SER A 247 -10.15 -17.34 9.22
CA SER A 247 -10.61 -18.73 9.40
C SER A 247 -10.97 -19.46 8.11
N GLY A 248 -10.95 -18.78 6.95
CA GLY A 248 -11.12 -19.40 5.64
C GLY A 248 -12.55 -19.83 5.28
N GLU A 249 -13.57 -19.48 6.07
CA GLU A 249 -14.94 -19.97 5.89
C GLU A 249 -15.94 -18.91 5.36
N GLY A 250 -15.53 -17.65 5.17
CA GLY A 250 -16.48 -16.55 4.90
C GLY A 250 -16.10 -15.46 3.88
N GLY A 251 -14.99 -15.61 3.14
CA GLY A 251 -14.53 -14.60 2.17
C GLY A 251 -15.05 -14.82 0.75
N TRP A 252 -15.55 -13.76 0.09
CA TRP A 252 -15.83 -13.77 -1.37
C TRP A 252 -14.57 -13.58 -2.24
N ARG A 253 -13.40 -13.51 -1.63
CA ARG A 253 -12.09 -13.55 -2.30
C ARG A 253 -11.52 -14.93 -2.03
N GLU A 254 -11.15 -15.66 -3.09
CA GLU A 254 -10.37 -16.88 -2.93
C GLU A 254 -8.94 -16.46 -2.53
N PHE A 255 -8.51 -16.94 -1.36
CA PHE A 255 -7.16 -16.75 -0.81
C PHE A 255 -6.28 -17.95 -1.14
#